data_AF-A0A951P9Q5-F1
#
_entry.id   AF-A0A951P9Q5-F1
#
_cell.length_a   1.000
_cell.length_b   1.000
_cell.length_c   1.000
_cell.angle_alpha   90.00
_cell.angle_beta   90.00
_cell.angle_gamma   90.00
#
_symmetry.space_group_name_H-M   'P 1'
#
loop_
_entity.id
_entity.type
_entity.pdbx_description
1 polymer ?
#
loop_
_entity_poly.entity_id
_entity_poly.type
_entity_poly.pdbx_seq_one_letter_code
_entity_poly.pdbx_strand_id
1 'polypeptide(L)'
;MDITPETKQLIASIQQLKPHYADPASALFLDFYCQCRQGCDYLFPPTVRETVRLVDILQWFFECAERGQPNNLVRLMWKDVAGPTLAEYMADEKIEQQLQAAFTTHLNQELESWDRTMTSSGNVKLLLKDLLNEIHQVEQSCAKSLT
;
A
#
# COMPACT_ATOMS: atom_id res chain seq x y z
N MET A 1 -4.51 -14.76 -14.58
CA MET A 1 -4.43 -15.02 -13.13
C MET A 1 -5.14 -13.85 -12.51
N ASP A 2 -6.20 -14.11 -11.77
CA ASP A 2 -7.07 -13.08 -11.22
C ASP A 2 -6.67 -12.76 -9.80
N ILE A 3 -6.90 -11.51 -9.37
CA ILE A 3 -6.77 -11.11 -7.97
C ILE A 3 -7.72 -11.95 -7.14
N THR A 4 -7.19 -12.58 -6.10
CA THR A 4 -7.95 -13.50 -5.27
C THR A 4 -9.05 -12.76 -4.48
N PRO A 5 -10.21 -13.39 -4.20
CA PRO A 5 -11.27 -12.78 -3.40
C PRO A 5 -10.78 -12.26 -2.04
N GLU A 6 -9.84 -12.97 -1.44
CA GLU A 6 -9.20 -12.61 -0.17
C GLU A 6 -8.43 -11.28 -0.29
N THR A 7 -7.63 -11.13 -1.34
CA THR A 7 -6.91 -9.89 -1.61
C THR A 7 -7.86 -8.74 -1.93
N LYS A 8 -8.96 -8.97 -2.66
CA LYS A 8 -9.98 -7.95 -2.92
C LYS A 8 -10.64 -7.46 -1.63
N GLN A 9 -11.00 -8.38 -0.72
CA GLN A 9 -11.57 -8.03 0.58
C GLN A 9 -10.57 -7.24 1.42
N LEU A 10 -9.31 -7.69 1.47
CA LEU A 10 -8.23 -6.98 2.16
C LEU A 10 -8.08 -5.54 1.66
N ILE A 11 -8.01 -5.34 0.35
CA ILE A 11 -7.88 -4.00 -0.27
C ILE A 11 -9.07 -3.12 0.09
N ALA A 12 -10.30 -3.65 0.01
CA ALA A 12 -11.49 -2.90 0.37
C ALA A 12 -11.44 -2.42 1.84
N SER A 13 -10.98 -3.26 2.77
CA SER A 13 -10.82 -2.91 4.18
C SER A 13 -9.67 -1.92 4.41
N ILE A 14 -8.55 -2.07 3.72
CA ILE A 14 -7.39 -1.17 3.86
C ILE A 14 -7.69 0.23 3.31
N GLN A 15 -8.42 0.33 2.19
CA GLN A 15 -8.82 1.62 1.63
C GLN A 15 -9.76 2.41 2.56
N GLN A 16 -10.49 1.74 3.46
CA GLN A 16 -11.29 2.40 4.50
C GLN A 16 -10.44 3.11 5.57
N LEU A 17 -9.14 2.81 5.67
CA LEU A 17 -8.24 3.49 6.60
C LEU A 17 -7.84 4.88 6.09
N LYS A 18 -7.84 5.12 4.78
CA LYS A 18 -7.39 6.40 4.20
C LYS A 18 -7.98 7.65 4.84
N PRO A 19 -9.30 7.75 5.12
CA PRO A 19 -9.87 8.93 5.75
C PRO A 19 -9.34 9.22 7.17
N HIS A 20 -8.70 8.25 7.83
CA HIS A 20 -8.10 8.41 9.15
C HIS A 20 -6.71 9.06 9.10
N TYR A 21 -6.08 9.10 7.92
CA TYR A 21 -4.74 9.64 7.70
C TYR A 21 -4.83 10.86 6.79
N ALA A 22 -4.61 12.04 7.38
CA ALA A 22 -4.63 13.30 6.63
C ALA A 22 -3.30 13.57 5.91
N ASP A 23 -2.22 12.85 6.26
CA ASP A 23 -0.91 13.06 5.67
C ASP A 23 -0.78 12.35 4.30
N PRO A 24 -0.20 13.02 3.30
CA PRO A 24 0.00 12.45 1.96
C PRO A 24 0.82 11.14 1.96
N ALA A 25 1.83 11.02 2.83
CA ALA A 25 2.69 9.84 2.90
C ALA A 25 1.93 8.57 3.27
N SER A 26 1.08 8.62 4.31
CA SER A 26 0.25 7.48 4.73
C SER A 26 -0.78 7.10 3.67
N ALA A 27 -1.45 8.09 3.06
CA ALA A 27 -2.39 7.83 1.97
C ALA A 27 -1.71 7.15 0.78
N LEU A 28 -0.50 7.61 0.41
CA LEU A 28 0.30 7.02 -0.65
C LEU A 28 0.78 5.61 -0.29
N PHE A 29 1.22 5.39 0.95
CA PHE A 29 1.65 4.08 1.41
C PHE A 29 0.50 3.06 1.39
N LEU A 30 -0.73 3.47 1.75
CA LEU A 30 -1.91 2.60 1.67
C LEU A 30 -2.20 2.17 0.23
N ASP A 31 -2.07 3.09 -0.75
CA ASP A 31 -2.22 2.76 -2.16
C ASP A 31 -1.11 1.84 -2.68
N PHE A 32 0.13 2.17 -2.33
CA PHE A 32 1.29 1.34 -2.65
C PHE A 32 1.13 -0.07 -2.11
N TYR A 33 0.70 -0.20 -0.85
CA TYR A 33 0.47 -1.48 -0.20
C TYR A 33 -0.59 -2.31 -0.93
N CYS A 34 -1.73 -1.70 -1.29
CA CYS A 34 -2.80 -2.38 -2.02
C CYS A 34 -2.30 -2.92 -3.37
N GLN A 35 -1.59 -2.07 -4.13
CA GLN A 35 -1.01 -2.45 -5.42
C GLN A 35 0.02 -3.57 -5.29
N CYS A 36 0.88 -3.52 -4.26
CA CYS A 36 1.82 -4.61 -3.98
C CYS A 36 1.10 -5.93 -3.64
N ARG A 37 -0.01 -5.89 -2.88
CA ARG A 37 -0.80 -7.10 -2.58
C ARG A 37 -1.45 -7.69 -3.83
N GLN A 38 -2.01 -6.86 -4.71
CA GLN A 38 -2.54 -7.31 -6.01
C GLN A 38 -1.43 -7.91 -6.88
N GLY A 39 -0.29 -7.23 -6.97
CA GLY A 39 0.87 -7.72 -7.71
C GLY A 39 1.44 -9.03 -7.17
N CYS A 40 1.37 -9.27 -5.85
CA CYS A 40 1.78 -10.55 -5.26
C CYS A 40 0.89 -11.71 -5.71
N ASP A 41 -0.44 -11.51 -5.84
CA ASP A 41 -1.35 -12.53 -6.38
C ASP A 41 -1.00 -12.90 -7.82
N TYR A 42 -0.48 -11.94 -8.58
CA TYR A 42 -0.15 -12.13 -9.99
C TYR A 42 1.24 -12.75 -10.21
N LEU A 43 2.24 -12.28 -9.47
CA LEU A 43 3.64 -12.63 -9.71
C LEU A 43 4.11 -13.86 -8.94
N PHE A 44 3.49 -14.17 -7.80
CA PHE A 44 4.01 -15.18 -6.89
C PHE A 44 3.05 -16.36 -6.73
N PRO A 45 3.59 -17.60 -6.64
CA PRO A 45 2.78 -18.74 -6.23
C PRO A 45 2.28 -18.54 -4.78
N PRO A 46 1.17 -19.20 -4.38
CA PRO A 46 0.57 -19.01 -3.04
C PRO A 46 1.55 -19.15 -1.88
N THR A 47 2.46 -20.13 -1.96
CA THR A 47 3.50 -20.38 -0.94
C THR A 47 4.45 -19.22 -0.75
N VAL A 48 4.77 -18.47 -1.81
CA VAL A 48 5.67 -17.30 -1.74
C VAL A 48 4.87 -16.07 -1.32
N ARG A 49 3.64 -15.91 -1.82
CA ARG A 49 2.75 -14.80 -1.43
C ARG A 49 2.56 -14.70 0.08
N GLU A 50 2.35 -15.83 0.75
CA GLU A 50 2.18 -15.89 2.22
C GLU A 50 3.44 -15.48 3.00
N THR A 51 4.61 -15.49 2.37
CA THR A 51 5.87 -15.05 3.00
C THR A 51 6.10 -13.56 2.90
N VAL A 52 5.35 -12.84 2.06
CA VAL A 52 5.48 -11.38 1.90
C VAL A 52 4.77 -10.69 3.08
N ARG A 53 5.56 -10.11 3.98
CA ARG A 53 5.08 -9.41 5.17
C ARG A 53 4.92 -7.92 4.88
N LEU A 54 4.13 -7.25 5.72
CA LEU A 54 3.95 -5.79 5.68
C LEU A 54 5.28 -5.02 5.71
N VAL A 55 6.25 -5.47 6.51
CA VAL A 55 7.58 -4.84 6.58
C VAL A 55 8.36 -4.93 5.27
N ASP A 56 8.16 -5.99 4.49
CA ASP A 56 8.84 -6.18 3.21
C ASP A 56 8.27 -5.17 2.18
N ILE A 57 6.96 -4.95 2.19
CA ILE A 57 6.28 -3.92 1.37
C ILE A 57 6.70 -2.50 1.78
N LEU A 58 6.80 -2.24 3.09
CA LEU A 58 7.29 -0.95 3.61
C LEU A 58 8.73 -0.68 3.15
N GLN A 59 9.58 -1.68 3.14
CA GLN A 59 10.94 -1.55 2.63
C GLN A 59 10.94 -1.20 1.13
N TRP A 60 10.13 -1.87 0.31
CA TRP A 60 10.03 -1.54 -1.11
C TRP A 60 9.54 -0.11 -1.34
N PHE A 61 8.61 0.37 -0.52
CA PHE A 61 8.13 1.73 -0.58
C PHE A 61 9.26 2.75 -0.35
N PHE A 62 10.05 2.55 0.71
CA PHE A 62 11.21 3.41 1.00
C PHE A 62 12.28 3.35 -0.10
N GLU A 63 12.57 2.17 -0.64
CA GLU A 63 13.51 2.03 -1.76
C GLU A 63 13.05 2.79 -3.00
N CYS A 64 11.74 2.79 -3.29
CA CYS A 64 11.17 3.55 -4.40
C CYS A 64 11.23 5.06 -4.16
N ALA A 65 10.97 5.50 -2.92
CA ALA A 65 11.07 6.89 -2.50
C ALA A 65 12.52 7.42 -2.61
N GLU A 66 13.49 6.66 -2.11
CA GLU A 66 14.91 7.02 -2.17
C GLU A 66 15.41 7.13 -3.62
N ARG A 67 14.98 6.21 -4.50
CA ARG A 67 15.38 6.18 -5.91
C ARG A 67 14.68 7.22 -6.78
N GLY A 68 13.62 7.84 -6.27
CA GLY A 68 12.79 8.75 -7.04
C GLY A 68 11.88 8.06 -8.06
N GLN A 69 11.80 6.73 -8.06
CA GLN A 69 11.10 5.93 -9.07
C GLN A 69 10.81 4.50 -8.57
N PRO A 70 9.77 3.82 -9.11
CA PRO A 70 9.48 2.44 -8.75
C PRO A 70 10.62 1.50 -9.17
N ASN A 71 10.99 0.57 -8.29
CA ASN A 71 11.97 -0.47 -8.60
C ASN A 71 11.40 -1.50 -9.60
N ASN A 72 12.25 -2.38 -10.15
CA ASN A 72 11.81 -3.35 -11.16
C ASN A 72 10.73 -4.31 -10.64
N LEU A 73 10.80 -4.72 -9.38
CA LEU A 73 9.80 -5.62 -8.78
C LEU A 73 8.43 -4.91 -8.68
N VAL A 74 8.42 -3.68 -8.18
CA VAL A 74 7.22 -2.84 -8.06
C VAL A 74 6.63 -2.55 -9.42
N ARG A 75 7.46 -2.24 -10.42
CA ARG A 75 7.02 -2.11 -11.82
C ARG A 75 6.37 -3.37 -12.35
N LEU A 76 6.87 -4.55 -11.99
CA LEU A 76 6.25 -5.81 -12.37
C LEU A 76 4.93 -6.05 -11.62
N MET A 77 4.83 -5.61 -10.35
CA MET A 77 3.62 -5.72 -9.54
C MET A 77 2.49 -4.83 -10.06
N TRP A 78 2.84 -3.65 -10.56
CA TRP A 78 1.89 -2.71 -11.15
C TRP A 78 1.51 -3.05 -12.59
N LYS A 79 2.26 -3.92 -13.25
CA LYS A 79 2.04 -4.26 -14.65
C LYS A 79 0.66 -4.91 -14.81
N ASP A 80 -0.25 -4.18 -15.46
CA ASP A 80 -1.61 -4.56 -15.89
C ASP A 80 -2.17 -5.81 -15.22
N VAL A 81 -2.69 -5.62 -14.00
CA VAL A 81 -3.60 -6.58 -13.41
C VAL A 81 -4.97 -6.34 -14.04
N ALA A 82 -5.40 -7.24 -14.93
CA ALA A 82 -6.70 -7.13 -15.56
C ALA A 82 -7.83 -7.22 -14.50
N GLY A 83 -8.41 -6.07 -14.15
CA GLY A 83 -9.67 -6.02 -13.42
C GLY A 83 -10.83 -6.55 -14.28
N PRO A 84 -11.85 -7.19 -13.71
CA PRO A 84 -12.98 -7.73 -14.48
C PRO A 84 -13.84 -6.65 -15.17
N THR A 85 -13.64 -5.36 -14.85
CA THR A 85 -14.38 -4.24 -15.45
C THR A 85 -13.46 -3.10 -15.93
N LEU A 86 -13.91 -2.37 -16.96
CA LEU A 86 -13.20 -1.18 -17.49
C LEU A 86 -13.02 -0.09 -16.42
N ALA A 87 -13.96 0.06 -15.50
CA ALA A 87 -13.89 1.07 -14.45
C ALA A 87 -12.80 0.74 -13.40
N GLU A 88 -12.66 -0.52 -13.01
CA GLU A 88 -11.59 -0.97 -12.13
C GLU A 88 -10.22 -0.80 -12.79
N TYR A 89 -10.11 -1.14 -14.07
CA TYR A 89 -8.91 -0.91 -14.86
C TYR A 89 -8.49 0.57 -14.88
N MET A 90 -9.43 1.49 -15.17
CA MET A 90 -9.13 2.92 -15.17
C MET A 90 -8.77 3.47 -13.77
N ALA A 91 -9.34 2.88 -12.71
CA ALA A 91 -9.00 3.25 -11.34
C ALA A 91 -7.57 2.79 -10.99
N ASP A 92 -7.20 1.57 -11.38
CA ASP A 92 -5.86 1.01 -11.17
C ASP A 92 -4.79 1.80 -11.94
N GLU A 93 -5.02 2.11 -13.23
CA GLU A 93 -4.11 2.96 -14.03
C GLU A 93 -3.91 4.35 -13.38
N LYS A 94 -4.99 4.94 -12.85
CA LYS A 94 -4.92 6.24 -12.19
C LYS A 94 -4.08 6.16 -10.91
N ILE A 95 -4.26 5.12 -10.10
CA ILE A 95 -3.49 4.90 -8.88
C ILE A 95 -2.01 4.68 -9.23
N GLU A 96 -1.70 3.89 -10.26
CA GLU A 96 -0.34 3.67 -10.74
C GLU A 96 0.33 4.99 -11.15
N GLN A 97 -0.34 5.78 -11.99
CA GLN A 97 0.18 7.08 -12.43
C GLN A 97 0.41 8.02 -11.25
N GLN A 98 -0.49 8.03 -10.27
CA GLN A 98 -0.35 8.82 -9.04
C GLN A 98 0.86 8.37 -8.21
N LEU A 99 1.05 7.06 -8.02
CA LEU A 99 2.19 6.50 -7.30
C LEU A 99 3.51 6.81 -8.02
N GLN A 100 3.55 6.64 -9.34
CA GLN A 100 4.72 6.93 -10.14
C GLN A 100 5.09 8.42 -10.10
N ALA A 101 4.09 9.31 -10.18
CA ALA A 101 4.31 10.75 -10.04
C ALA A 101 4.82 11.11 -8.63
N ALA A 102 4.25 10.52 -7.58
CA ALA A 102 4.60 10.80 -6.20
C ALA A 102 6.07 10.47 -5.87
N PHE A 103 6.63 9.42 -6.48
CA PHE A 103 8.01 9.04 -6.23
C PHE A 103 9.06 10.06 -6.69
N THR A 104 8.74 11.01 -7.58
CA THR A 104 9.78 11.78 -8.28
C THR A 104 10.43 12.96 -7.55
N THR A 105 9.82 13.57 -6.53
CA THR A 105 10.52 14.57 -5.67
C THR A 105 9.77 14.94 -4.38
N HIS A 106 8.44 14.90 -4.38
CA HIS A 106 7.65 15.37 -3.23
C HIS A 106 7.62 14.38 -2.05
N LEU A 107 7.74 13.09 -2.32
CA LEU A 107 7.57 12.09 -1.27
C LEU A 107 8.64 12.17 -0.17
N ASN A 108 9.90 12.47 -0.49
CA ASN A 108 10.96 12.52 0.52
C ASN A 108 10.72 13.60 1.59
N GLN A 109 10.14 14.75 1.21
CA GLN A 109 9.79 15.81 2.16
C GLN A 109 8.63 15.39 3.08
N GLU A 110 7.64 14.70 2.53
CA GLU A 110 6.53 14.15 3.30
C GLU A 110 7.03 13.06 4.28
N LEU A 111 7.94 12.18 3.83
CA LEU A 111 8.54 11.12 4.63
C LEU A 111 9.38 11.62 5.80
N GLU A 112 10.09 12.75 5.66
CA GLU A 112 10.85 13.37 6.74
C GLU A 112 9.95 13.78 7.93
N SER A 113 8.69 14.13 7.65
CA SER A 113 7.69 14.52 8.65
C SER A 113 6.75 13.39 9.07
N TRP A 114 6.85 12.22 8.42
CA TRP A 114 5.84 11.16 8.48
C TRP A 114 5.64 10.60 9.88
N ASP A 115 6.70 10.45 10.67
CA ASP A 115 6.60 9.77 11.97
C ASP A 115 6.24 10.71 13.14
N ARG A 116 6.20 12.04 12.93
CA ARG A 116 6.06 13.01 14.02
C ARG A 116 5.00 14.04 13.72
N THR A 117 3.79 13.82 14.25
CA THR A 117 2.75 14.85 14.26
C THR A 117 2.45 15.28 15.69
N MET A 118 2.48 16.59 15.93
CA MET A 118 2.03 17.17 17.19
C MET A 118 0.50 17.13 17.23
N THR A 119 -0.06 16.56 18.28
CA THR A 119 -1.50 16.65 18.54
C THR A 119 -1.84 18.03 19.08
N SER A 120 -3.11 18.45 18.97
CA SER A 120 -3.63 19.68 19.59
C SER A 120 -3.44 19.75 21.11
N SER A 121 -3.14 18.60 21.73
CA SER A 121 -2.84 18.42 23.15
C SER A 121 -1.33 18.46 23.49
N GLY A 122 -0.45 18.68 22.51
CA GLY A 122 1.00 18.74 22.71
C GLY A 122 1.70 17.37 22.82
N ASN A 123 0.99 16.27 22.55
CA ASN A 123 1.58 14.93 22.51
C ASN A 123 2.11 14.63 21.10
N VAL A 124 3.09 13.74 21.02
CA VAL A 124 3.62 13.24 19.74
C VAL A 124 2.84 11.99 19.33
N LYS A 125 2.20 12.03 18.16
CA LYS A 125 1.59 10.86 17.52
C LYS A 125 2.61 10.23 16.56
N LEU A 126 2.79 8.91 16.66
CA LEU A 126 3.66 8.12 15.78
C LEU A 126 2.82 7.53 14.64
N LEU A 127 2.58 8.33 13.60
CA LEU A 127 1.65 7.96 12.53
C LEU A 127 2.01 6.64 11.85
N LEU A 128 3.29 6.41 11.55
CA LEU A 128 3.73 5.19 10.90
C LEU A 128 3.44 3.96 11.76
N LYS A 129 3.71 4.04 13.07
CA LYS A 129 3.44 2.93 13.99
C LYS A 129 1.94 2.61 14.05
N ASP A 130 1.11 3.64 14.16
CA ASP A 130 -0.35 3.47 14.20
C ASP A 130 -0.86 2.86 12.88
N LEU A 131 -0.38 3.37 11.75
CA LEU A 131 -0.70 2.88 10.41
C LEU A 131 -0.35 1.40 10.23
N LEU A 132 0.88 1.01 10.58
CA LEU A 132 1.32 -0.38 10.45
C LEU A 132 0.53 -1.32 11.37
N ASN A 133 0.18 -0.86 12.58
CA ASN A 133 -0.64 -1.64 13.50
C ASN A 133 -2.07 -1.83 12.96
N GLU A 134 -2.68 -0.77 12.41
CA GLU A 134 -4.02 -0.86 11.83
C GLU A 134 -4.05 -1.77 10.61
N ILE A 135 -3.07 -1.65 9.70
CA ILE A 135 -2.93 -2.57 8.55
C ILE A 135 -2.80 -4.01 9.04
N HIS A 136 -1.94 -4.25 10.04
CA HIS A 136 -1.74 -5.59 10.58
C HIS A 136 -3.01 -6.18 11.22
N GLN A 137 -3.78 -5.36 11.93
CA GLN A 137 -5.07 -5.79 12.50
C GLN A 137 -6.08 -6.15 11.40
N VAL A 138 -6.11 -5.36 10.31
CA VAL A 138 -6.95 -5.67 9.14
C VAL A 138 -6.51 -7.00 8.52
N GLU A 139 -5.21 -7.21 8.27
CA GLU A 139 -4.69 -8.49 7.75
C GLU A 139 -5.14 -9.70 8.61
N GLN A 140 -5.01 -9.60 9.93
CA GLN A 140 -5.42 -10.67 10.85
C GLN A 140 -6.93 -10.93 10.84
N SER A 141 -7.75 -9.89 10.73
CA SER A 141 -9.21 -10.02 10.75
C SER A 141 -9.76 -10.62 9.46
N CYS A 142 -9.20 -10.24 8.30
CA CYS A 142 -9.51 -10.86 7.03
C CYS A 142 -9.11 -12.34 7.01
N ALA A 143 -7.91 -12.68 7.51
CA ALA A 143 -7.45 -14.07 7.55
C ALA A 143 -8.36 -14.99 8.39
N LYS A 144 -8.89 -14.49 9.52
CA LYS A 144 -9.80 -15.24 10.40
C LYS A 144 -11.22 -15.40 9.84
N SER A 145 -11.63 -14.54 8.91
CA SER A 145 -12.99 -14.57 8.33
C SER A 145 -13.17 -15.66 7.26
N LEU A 146 -12.07 -16.32 6.87
CA LEU A 146 -12.00 -17.31 5.79
C LEU A 146 -11.77 -18.74 6.31
N THR A 147 -11.53 -18.90 7.62
CA THR A 147 -11.36 -20.17 8.33
C THR A 147 -12.60 -20.52 9.14
#